data_AF-A0AA36FTV7-F1
#
_entry.id   AF-A0AA36FTV7-F1
#
_cell.length_a   1.000
_cell.length_b   1.000
_cell.length_c   1.000
_cell.angle_alpha   90.00
_cell.angle_beta   90.00
_cell.angle_gamma   90.00
#
_symmetry.space_group_name_H-M   'P 1'
#
loop_
_entity.id
_entity.type
_entity.pdbx_description
1 polymer ?
#
loop_
_entity_poly.entity_id
_entity_poly.type
_entity_poly.pdbx_seq_one_letter_code
_entity_poly.pdbx_strand_id
1 'polypeptide(L)'
;MSGFVFLLDRVCPPFKQFVVDSIEAPKPRTDESELRVLNGHKIGQPGTHHEHPVDFQVYEAQRKQIQEALNAQTYHQFLAYAQQQIPGNPEQVEFWVAGCFCV
;
A
#
# COMPACT_ATOMS: atom_id res chain seq x y z
N MET A 1 -19.39 11.70 21.86
CA MET A 1 -18.10 11.97 21.18
C MET A 1 -17.08 12.73 22.02
N SER A 2 -17.38 13.14 23.26
CA SER A 2 -16.44 13.94 24.08
C SER A 2 -15.32 13.12 24.74
N GLY A 3 -15.60 11.89 25.20
CA GLY A 3 -14.62 11.08 25.94
C GLY A 3 -13.34 10.72 25.17
N PHE A 4 -13.45 10.50 23.86
CA PHE A 4 -12.30 10.18 23.01
C PHE A 4 -11.38 11.39 22.81
N VAL A 5 -11.95 12.58 22.60
CA VAL A 5 -11.18 13.82 22.45
C VAL A 5 -10.44 14.16 23.75
N PHE A 6 -11.05 13.94 24.92
CA PHE A 6 -10.38 14.12 26.22
C PHE A 6 -9.22 13.15 26.44
N LEU A 7 -9.37 11.89 26.02
CA LEU A 7 -8.27 10.93 26.09
C LEU A 7 -7.12 11.36 25.17
N LEU A 8 -7.44 11.76 23.93
CA LEU A 8 -6.45 12.27 22.98
C LEU A 8 -5.71 13.50 23.48
N ASP A 9 -6.41 14.43 24.14
CA ASP A 9 -5.79 15.63 24.74
C ASP A 9 -4.78 15.27 25.85
N ARG A 10 -4.95 14.11 26.50
CA ARG A 10 -4.03 13.63 27.56
C ARG A 10 -2.87 12.80 27.01
N VAL A 11 -3.10 11.97 26.01
CA VAL A 11 -2.08 11.02 25.50
C VAL A 11 -1.30 11.55 24.30
N CYS A 12 -1.87 12.48 23.53
CA CYS A 12 -1.21 13.09 22.38
C CYS A 12 -1.79 14.48 22.07
N PRO A 13 -1.48 15.50 22.89
CA PRO A 13 -1.95 16.87 22.67
C PRO A 13 -1.69 17.43 21.26
N PRO A 14 -0.53 17.18 20.60
CA PRO A 14 -0.29 17.68 19.25
C PRO A 14 -1.24 17.12 18.19
N PHE A 15 -1.77 15.91 18.40
CA PHE A 15 -2.65 15.23 17.44
C PHE A 15 -4.07 15.79 17.46
N LYS A 16 -4.45 16.53 18.51
CA LYS A 16 -5.78 17.13 18.64
C LYS A 16 -6.08 18.10 17.49
N GLN A 17 -5.12 18.94 17.10
CA GLN A 17 -5.30 19.89 16.00
C GLN A 17 -5.63 19.18 14.68
N PHE A 18 -4.92 18.09 14.39
CA PHE A 18 -5.16 17.30 13.19
C PHE A 18 -6.58 16.72 13.14
N VAL A 19 -7.10 16.26 14.28
CA VAL A 19 -8.46 15.70 14.37
C VAL A 19 -9.52 16.78 14.24
N VAL A 20 -9.32 17.95 14.85
CA VAL A 20 -10.25 19.10 14.72
C VAL A 20 -10.31 19.56 13.27
N ASP A 21 -9.14 19.75 12.63
CA ASP A 21 -9.04 20.16 11.23
C ASP A 21 -9.71 19.15 10.28
N SER A 22 -9.61 17.85 10.57
CA SER A 22 -10.25 16.79 9.77
C SER A 22 -11.77 16.76 9.89
N ILE A 23 -12.32 17.20 11.02
CA ILE A 23 -13.77 17.24 11.26
C ILE A 23 -14.37 18.54 10.70
N GLU A 24 -13.63 19.65 10.75
CA GLU A 24 -14.06 20.97 10.28
C GLU A 24 -13.73 21.24 8.80
N ALA A 25 -12.85 20.46 8.18
CA ALA A 25 -12.53 20.61 6.76
C ALA A 25 -13.80 20.48 5.89
N PRO A 26 -14.18 21.52 5.13
CA PRO A 26 -15.27 21.41 4.18
C PRO A 26 -14.89 20.37 3.13
N LYS A 27 -15.71 19.33 2.97
CA LYS A 27 -15.57 18.34 1.90
C LYS A 27 -15.40 19.10 0.57
N PRO A 28 -14.26 18.98 -0.13
CA PRO A 28 -14.21 19.46 -1.49
C PRO A 28 -15.26 18.67 -2.27
N ARG A 29 -16.21 19.41 -2.87
CA ARG A 29 -17.04 18.88 -3.95
C ARG A 29 -16.11 18.70 -5.14
N THR A 30 -15.41 17.57 -5.16
CA THR A 30 -14.62 17.19 -6.31
C THR A 30 -15.62 16.74 -7.37
N ASP A 31 -15.77 17.53 -8.44
CA ASP A 31 -16.45 17.11 -9.64
C ASP A 31 -15.85 15.75 -10.08
N GLU A 32 -16.67 14.71 -10.01
CA GLU A 32 -16.27 13.30 -10.18
C GLU A 32 -15.80 12.96 -11.61
N SER A 33 -15.72 13.96 -12.49
CA SER A 33 -15.43 13.83 -13.92
C SER A 33 -13.94 13.82 -14.28
N GLU A 34 -13.04 14.43 -13.51
CA GLU A 34 -11.63 14.59 -13.92
C GLU A 34 -10.66 13.56 -13.32
N LEU A 35 -10.98 12.93 -12.18
CA LEU A 35 -10.12 11.90 -11.57
C LEU A 35 -10.20 10.53 -12.28
N ARG A 36 -11.21 10.32 -13.14
CA ARG A 36 -11.39 9.07 -13.88
C ARG A 36 -10.41 8.90 -15.05
N VAL A 37 -9.77 9.97 -15.51
CA VAL A 37 -8.89 9.92 -16.70
C VAL A 37 -7.46 9.48 -16.35
N LEU A 38 -6.97 9.75 -15.14
CA LEU A 38 -5.64 9.32 -14.68
C LEU A 38 -5.65 7.96 -13.95
N ASN A 39 -6.81 7.49 -13.49
CA ASN A 39 -6.99 6.19 -12.86
C ASN A 39 -7.53 5.11 -13.81
N GLY A 40 -7.22 5.24 -15.11
CA GLY A 40 -7.64 4.33 -16.19
C GLY A 40 -7.05 2.91 -16.16
N HIS A 41 -6.52 2.45 -15.03
CA HIS A 41 -6.23 1.03 -14.81
C HIS A 41 -7.41 0.39 -14.09
N LYS A 42 -8.25 -0.25 -14.91
CA LYS A 42 -9.46 -1.00 -14.57
C LYS A 42 -9.33 -1.79 -13.28
N ILE A 43 -9.81 -1.21 -12.17
CA ILE A 43 -10.26 -2.01 -11.03
C ILE A 43 -11.58 -2.64 -11.46
N GLY A 44 -11.56 -3.95 -11.63
CA GLY A 44 -12.63 -4.75 -12.22
C GLY A 44 -13.98 -4.54 -11.54
N GLN A 45 -15.00 -4.34 -12.36
CA GLN A 45 -16.39 -4.58 -11.95
C GLN A 45 -16.59 -6.08 -11.73
N PRO A 46 -17.29 -6.52 -10.67
CA PRO A 46 -17.75 -7.90 -10.56
C PRO A 46 -18.98 -8.05 -11.45
N GLY A 47 -18.78 -8.38 -12.72
CA GLY A 47 -19.89 -8.50 -13.66
C GLY A 47 -19.47 -9.07 -15.00
N THR A 48 -19.97 -10.26 -15.28
CA THR A 48 -19.92 -11.01 -16.55
C THR A 48 -18.61 -11.75 -16.84
N HIS A 49 -18.73 -13.07 -16.77
CA HIS A 49 -17.74 -14.09 -17.12
C HIS A 49 -17.56 -14.10 -18.66
N HIS A 50 -16.94 -13.06 -19.20
CA HIS A 50 -16.41 -13.10 -20.56
C HIS A 50 -15.00 -13.68 -20.47
N GLU A 51 -14.87 -14.96 -20.83
CA GLU A 51 -13.59 -15.63 -21.10
C GLU A 51 -12.94 -14.96 -22.32
N HIS A 52 -12.38 -13.77 -22.12
CA HIS A 52 -11.37 -13.24 -23.03
C HIS A 52 -10.13 -14.12 -22.86
N PRO A 53 -9.52 -14.64 -23.95
CA PRO A 53 -8.20 -15.22 -23.86
C PRO A 53 -7.25 -14.12 -23.41
N VAL A 54 -6.99 -14.06 -22.11
CA VAL A 54 -6.01 -13.14 -21.55
C VAL A 54 -4.68 -13.53 -22.18
N ASP A 55 -4.07 -12.60 -22.90
CA ASP A 55 -2.74 -12.81 -23.44
C ASP A 55 -1.81 -13.07 -22.26
N PHE A 56 -1.39 -14.33 -22.11
CA PHE A 56 -0.58 -14.79 -21.01
C PHE A 56 0.70 -13.96 -20.88
N GLN A 57 1.25 -13.47 -21.99
CA GLN A 57 2.44 -12.61 -21.98
C GLN A 57 2.17 -11.25 -21.33
N VAL A 58 1.01 -10.65 -21.62
CA VAL A 58 0.62 -9.36 -21.03
C VAL A 58 0.39 -9.53 -19.52
N TYR A 59 -0.26 -10.62 -19.13
CA TYR A 59 -0.47 -10.95 -17.71
C TYR A 59 0.84 -11.15 -16.96
N GLU A 60 1.77 -11.97 -17.48
CA GLU A 60 3.08 -12.18 -16.84
C GLU A 60 3.92 -10.91 -16.78
N ALA A 61 3.89 -10.08 -17.83
CA ALA A 61 4.56 -8.78 -17.83
C ALA A 61 4.01 -7.86 -16.73
N GLN A 62 2.68 -7.80 -16.61
CA GLN A 62 2.03 -7.01 -15.57
C GLN A 62 2.35 -7.55 -14.17
N ARG A 63 2.30 -8.87 -13.97
CA ARG A 63 2.65 -9.52 -12.71
C ARG A 63 4.07 -9.17 -12.30
N LYS A 64 5.02 -9.26 -13.23
CA LYS A 64 6.43 -8.92 -13.00
C LYS A 64 6.62 -7.44 -12.65
N GLN A 65 5.95 -6.53 -13.37
CA GLN A 65 6.02 -5.10 -13.08
C GLN A 65 5.49 -4.76 -11.68
N ILE A 66 4.37 -5.36 -11.29
CA ILE A 66 3.80 -5.20 -9.95
C ILE A 66 4.77 -5.74 -8.90
N GLN A 67 5.31 -6.94 -9.13
CA GLN A 67 6.27 -7.56 -8.23
C GLN A 67 7.50 -6.67 -8.02
N GLU A 68 8.13 -6.19 -9.10
CA GLU A 68 9.32 -5.33 -9.01
C GLU A 68 9.04 -4.02 -8.26
N ALA A 69 7.89 -3.40 -8.51
CA ALA A 69 7.48 -2.17 -7.82
C ALA A 69 7.28 -2.40 -6.31
N LEU A 70 6.60 -3.48 -5.94
CA LEU A 70 6.39 -3.85 -4.54
C LEU A 70 7.72 -4.22 -3.86
N ASN A 71 8.59 -4.95 -4.55
CA ASN A 71 9.90 -5.32 -4.04
C ASN A 71 10.75 -4.09 -3.75
N ALA A 72 10.78 -3.13 -4.67
CA ALA A 72 11.51 -1.87 -4.48
C ALA A 72 10.96 -1.07 -3.29
N GLN A 73 9.64 -1.00 -3.13
CA GLN A 73 9.01 -0.28 -2.03
C GLN A 73 9.28 -0.92 -0.67
N THR A 74 9.37 -2.25 -0.62
CA THR A 74 9.38 -3.02 0.63
C THR A 74 10.75 -3.58 1.00
N TYR A 75 11.75 -3.47 0.12
CA TYR A 75 13.09 -4.04 0.28
C TYR A 75 13.69 -3.78 1.67
N HIS A 76 13.72 -2.53 2.10
CA HIS A 76 14.32 -2.16 3.39
C HIS A 76 13.56 -2.72 4.60
N GLN A 77 12.25 -2.91 4.49
CA GLN A 77 11.42 -3.49 5.56
C GLN A 77 11.76 -4.97 5.73
N PHE A 78 11.80 -5.71 4.62
CA PHE A 78 12.17 -7.12 4.62
C PHE A 78 13.63 -7.34 5.05
N LEU A 79 14.55 -6.49 4.59
CA LEU A 79 15.95 -6.54 4.99
C LEU A 79 16.13 -6.30 6.49
N ALA A 80 15.53 -5.24 7.04
CA ALA A 80 15.62 -4.93 8.47
C ALA A 80 15.04 -6.06 9.32
N TYR A 81 13.91 -6.64 8.90
CA TYR A 81 13.32 -7.78 9.56
C TYR A 81 14.26 -9.00 9.52
N ALA A 82 14.81 -9.34 8.36
CA ALA A 82 15.72 -10.48 8.20
C ALA A 82 16.99 -10.33 9.06
N GLN A 83 17.55 -9.13 9.13
CA GLN A 83 18.70 -8.83 10.00
C GLN A 83 18.40 -9.04 11.49
N GLN A 84 17.17 -8.74 11.94
CA GLN A 84 16.76 -8.99 13.32
C GLN A 84 16.63 -10.48 13.62
N GLN A 85 16.16 -11.27 12.65
CA GLN A 85 15.99 -12.72 12.82
C GLN A 85 17.32 -13.49 12.73
N ILE A 86 18.29 -12.97 11.97
CA ILE A 86 19.55 -13.65 11.64
C ILE A 86 20.73 -12.75 12.02
N PRO A 87 21.07 -12.65 13.32
CA PRO A 87 22.19 -11.83 13.76
C PRO A 87 23.52 -12.45 13.29
N GLY A 88 24.39 -11.60 12.72
CA GLY A 88 25.78 -11.96 12.42
C GLY A 88 26.01 -12.82 11.18
N ASN A 89 24.98 -13.09 10.36
CA ASN A 89 25.14 -13.87 9.13
C ASN A 89 24.50 -13.17 7.90
N PRO A 90 25.25 -12.30 7.19
CA PRO A 90 24.70 -11.50 6.10
C PRO A 90 24.31 -12.33 4.87
N GLU A 91 25.00 -13.43 4.58
CA GLU A 91 24.69 -14.30 3.43
C GLU A 91 23.33 -14.97 3.61
N GLN A 92 23.04 -15.43 4.82
CA GLN A 92 21.75 -16.03 5.16
C GLN A 92 20.62 -14.99 5.16
N VAL A 93 20.91 -13.73 5.53
CA VAL A 93 19.97 -12.60 5.39
C VAL A 93 19.64 -12.34 3.92
N GLU A 94 20.63 -12.26 3.04
CA GLU A 94 20.39 -12.05 1.60
C GLU A 94 19.58 -13.17 0.98
N PHE A 95 19.88 -14.43 1.32
CA PHE A 95 19.11 -15.58 0.86
C PHE A 95 17.64 -15.49 1.30
N TRP A 96 17.39 -15.10 2.56
CA TRP A 96 16.03 -14.99 3.09
C TRP A 96 15.24 -13.86 2.42
N VAL A 97 15.87 -12.69 2.23
CA VAL A 97 15.26 -11.54 1.54
C VAL A 97 14.99 -11.88 0.08
N ALA A 98 15.91 -12.56 -0.62
CA ALA A 98 15.69 -13.03 -1.99
C ALA A 98 14.53 -14.02 -2.08
N GLY A 99 14.38 -14.91 -1.08
CA GLY A 99 13.24 -15.82 -0.98
C GLY A 99 11.89 -15.11 -0.88
N CYS A 100 11.81 -13.98 -0.16
CA CYS A 100 10.59 -13.18 -0.06
C CYS A 100 10.17 -12.54 -1.40
N PHE A 101 11.10 -12.39 -2.34
CA PHE A 101 10.89 -11.68 -3.61
C PHE A 101 10.83 -12.59 -4.85
N CYS A 102 11.00 -13.90 -4.67
CA CYS A 102 10.98 -14.91 -5.73
C CYS A 102 9.60 -15.57 -5.97
N VAL A 103 8.61 -15.29 -5.12
CA VAL A 103 7.22 -15.81 -5.23
C VAL A 103 6.37 -14.80 -5.99
#